data_AF-A0A957EM19-F1
#
_entry.id   AF-A0A957EM19-F1
#
_cell.length_a   1.000
_cell.length_b   1.000
_cell.length_c   1.000
_cell.angle_alpha   90.00
_cell.angle_beta   90.00
_cell.angle_gamma   90.00
#
_symmetry.space_group_name_H-M   'P 1'
#
loop_
_entity.id
_entity.type
_entity.pdbx_description
1 polymer ?
#
loop_
_entity_poly.entity_id
_entity_poly.type
_entity_poly.pdbx_seq_one_letter_code
_entity_poly.pdbx_strand_id
1 'polypeptide(L)'
;MAQLRRVGREYEQDPDKRSRRISRASVQTFGRLLTYVKPYRGWMTISVIALLFSVALGLVLPLVVQNLVDIVLVDKSMDTLNRLAVVLLIVFIVQAIFSFIHRLSLSFVGERAVADIRIQLYSHLQRLSLKFYADRRTGEIVSRLTNDVTLLQGAVTNDLVALLRQAVTLVGAAVFLFVLDWRLTLVILAGIPVMSLTMVGLGRQIRTASKAVQDALAEAANVVEETTAGIRIVKSFAREAYEIGRFTERVTETFTAAMRRAKISAVLGPIIG
;
A
#
# COMPACT_ATOMS: atom_id res chain seq x y z
N MET A 1 23.32 39.44 24.20
CA MET A 1 22.96 38.77 22.91
C MET A 1 23.53 37.36 22.72
N ALA A 2 24.47 36.87 23.54
CA ALA A 2 25.00 35.51 23.41
C ALA A 2 24.11 34.40 24.01
N GLN A 3 23.21 34.71 24.96
CA GLN A 3 22.31 33.73 25.58
C GLN A 3 21.02 33.48 24.77
N LEU A 4 20.53 34.45 24.00
CA LEU A 4 19.38 34.25 23.10
C LEU A 4 19.73 33.41 21.85
N ARG A 5 21.02 33.29 21.52
CA ARG A 5 21.55 32.38 20.47
C ARG A 5 21.78 30.93 20.93
N ARG A 6 21.59 30.64 22.23
CA ARG A 6 21.62 29.26 22.76
C ARG A 6 20.23 28.64 22.83
N VAL A 7 19.21 29.42 23.16
CA VAL A 7 17.82 28.93 23.22
C VAL A 7 17.24 28.64 21.82
N GLY A 8 17.66 29.39 20.79
CA GLY A 8 17.28 29.13 19.40
C GLY A 8 17.96 27.91 18.75
N ARG A 9 18.95 27.28 19.41
CA ARG A 9 19.65 26.08 18.91
C ARG A 9 19.14 24.77 19.52
N GLU A 10 18.26 24.82 20.52
CA GLU A 10 17.62 23.63 21.10
C GLU A 10 16.29 23.27 20.45
N TYR A 11 15.74 24.14 19.60
CA TYR A 11 14.54 23.89 18.79
C TYR A 11 14.84 23.34 17.39
N GLU A 12 16.11 23.13 17.05
CA GLU A 12 16.54 22.37 15.88
C GLU A 12 16.58 20.87 16.22
N GLN A 13 15.48 20.39 16.82
CA GLN A 13 15.23 18.98 17.00
C GLN A 13 14.96 18.36 15.64
N ASP A 14 16.04 17.91 15.00
CA ASP A 14 16.14 16.70 14.19
C ASP A 14 14.78 16.12 13.76
N PRO A 15 14.21 16.57 12.62
CA PRO A 15 12.94 16.07 12.09
C PRO A 15 13.01 14.58 11.70
N ASP A 16 14.21 14.01 11.68
CA ASP A 16 14.54 12.75 11.04
C ASP A 16 14.33 11.52 11.93
N LYS A 17 14.17 11.71 13.24
CA LYS A 17 13.88 10.60 14.18
C LYS A 17 12.44 10.08 14.13
N ARG A 18 11.57 10.65 13.29
CA ARG A 18 10.25 10.07 12.95
C ARG A 18 10.28 9.12 11.75
N SER A 19 11.46 8.80 11.20
CA SER A 19 11.60 7.74 10.19
C SER A 19 11.39 6.34 10.79
N ARG A 20 10.12 5.91 10.80
CA ARG A 20 9.63 4.53 10.64
C ARG A 20 10.57 3.42 11.15
N ARG A 21 10.66 3.28 12.48
CA ARG A 21 10.59 1.93 13.04
C ARG A 21 9.12 1.54 12.99
N ILE A 22 8.80 0.29 12.63
CA ILE A 22 7.51 -0.28 13.00
C ILE A 22 7.48 -0.23 14.53
N SER A 23 6.95 0.86 15.08
CA SER A 23 6.90 1.07 16.51
C SER A 23 5.99 -0.02 17.06
N ARG A 24 6.34 -0.63 18.19
CA ARG A 24 5.47 -1.62 18.84
C ARG A 24 4.05 -1.06 19.01
N ALA A 25 3.91 0.26 19.17
CA ALA A 25 2.63 0.97 19.18
C ALA A 25 1.83 0.81 17.86
N SER A 26 2.47 0.89 16.70
CA SER A 26 1.81 0.69 15.39
C SER A 26 1.31 -0.75 15.23
N VAL A 27 2.09 -1.74 15.67
CA VAL A 27 1.69 -3.16 15.68
C VAL A 27 0.53 -3.40 16.64
N GLN A 28 0.55 -2.74 17.80
CA GLN A 28 -0.51 -2.86 18.80
C GLN A 28 -1.82 -2.21 18.33
N THR A 29 -1.75 -1.07 17.66
CA THR A 29 -2.89 -0.44 16.99
C THR A 29 -3.44 -1.35 15.89
N PHE A 30 -2.57 -2.00 15.10
CA PHE A 30 -2.97 -2.98 14.10
C PHE A 30 -3.69 -4.21 14.70
N GLY A 31 -3.17 -4.72 15.84
CA GLY A 31 -3.81 -5.79 16.60
C GLY A 31 -5.19 -5.41 17.17
N ARG A 32 -5.38 -4.14 17.54
CA ARG A 32 -6.69 -3.60 17.95
C ARG A 32 -7.66 -3.54 16.76
N LEU A 33 -7.20 -3.12 15.58
CA LEU A 33 -8.03 -3.09 14.37
C LEU A 33 -8.50 -4.50 13.94
N LEU A 34 -7.63 -5.51 14.06
CA LEU A 34 -8.00 -6.92 13.84
C LEU A 34 -9.13 -7.41 14.77
N THR A 35 -9.35 -6.76 15.90
CA THR A 35 -10.46 -7.10 16.79
C THR A 35 -11.83 -6.77 16.19
N TYR A 36 -11.92 -5.74 15.34
CA TYR A 36 -13.17 -5.41 14.61
C TYR A 36 -13.49 -6.38 13.48
N VAL A 37 -12.50 -7.17 13.02
CA VAL A 37 -12.69 -8.22 12.01
C VAL A 37 -13.17 -9.53 12.65
N LYS A 38 -12.83 -9.78 13.93
CA LYS A 38 -13.17 -11.03 14.65
C LYS A 38 -14.67 -11.40 14.65
N PRO A 39 -15.63 -10.46 14.76
CA PRO A 39 -17.06 -10.80 14.70
C PRO A 39 -17.47 -11.43 13.36
N TYR A 40 -16.75 -11.12 12.28
CA TYR A 40 -17.07 -11.54 10.91
C TYR A 40 -16.27 -12.76 10.42
N ARG A 41 -15.77 -13.58 11.36
CA ARG A 41 -14.98 -14.78 11.06
C ARG A 41 -15.64 -15.75 10.07
N GLY A 42 -16.97 -15.89 10.11
CA GLY A 42 -17.68 -16.77 9.17
C GLY A 42 -17.49 -16.35 7.71
N TRP A 43 -17.70 -15.06 7.40
CA TRP A 43 -17.45 -14.48 6.08
C TRP A 43 -15.97 -14.52 5.69
N MET A 44 -15.08 -14.38 6.67
CA MET A 44 -13.64 -14.54 6.46
C MET A 44 -13.30 -15.97 6.03
N THR A 45 -13.87 -16.99 6.69
CA THR A 45 -13.66 -18.40 6.33
C THR A 45 -14.22 -18.72 4.95
N ILE A 46 -15.41 -18.23 4.60
CA ILE A 46 -15.99 -18.36 3.26
C ILE A 46 -15.04 -17.75 2.22
N SER A 47 -14.50 -16.56 2.50
CA SER A 47 -13.54 -15.91 1.61
C SER A 47 -12.28 -16.74 1.39
N VAL A 48 -11.68 -17.26 2.48
CA VAL A 48 -10.48 -18.10 2.40
C VAL A 48 -10.74 -19.37 1.60
N ILE A 49 -11.84 -20.07 1.85
CA ILE A 49 -12.18 -21.30 1.12
C ILE A 49 -12.40 -21.01 -0.37
N ALA A 50 -13.20 -19.98 -0.69
CA ALA A 50 -13.44 -19.59 -2.08
C ALA A 50 -12.16 -19.14 -2.79
N LEU A 51 -11.24 -18.48 -2.08
CA LEU A 51 -9.93 -18.11 -2.62
C LEU A 51 -9.08 -19.34 -2.96
N LEU A 52 -9.01 -20.33 -2.06
CA LEU A 52 -8.27 -21.58 -2.32
C LEU A 52 -8.80 -22.30 -3.57
N PHE A 53 -10.11 -22.41 -3.74
CA PHE A 53 -10.71 -22.97 -4.95
C PHE A 53 -10.41 -22.14 -6.20
N SER A 54 -10.50 -20.81 -6.10
CA SER A 54 -10.20 -19.91 -7.23
C SER A 54 -8.74 -20.01 -7.68
N VAL A 55 -7.80 -20.16 -6.74
CA VAL A 55 -6.38 -20.38 -7.02
C VAL A 55 -6.18 -21.76 -7.64
N ALA A 56 -6.72 -22.82 -7.04
CA ALA A 56 -6.60 -24.19 -7.55
C ALA A 56 -7.11 -24.32 -9.00
N LEU A 57 -8.27 -23.73 -9.30
CA LEU A 57 -8.84 -23.72 -10.66
C LEU A 57 -7.99 -22.89 -11.63
N GLY A 58 -7.32 -21.84 -11.17
CA GLY A 58 -6.41 -21.05 -11.99
C GLY A 58 -5.19 -21.83 -12.48
N LEU A 59 -4.76 -22.85 -11.75
CA LEU A 59 -3.65 -23.73 -12.13
C LEU A 59 -4.06 -24.85 -13.09
N VAL A 60 -5.35 -24.97 -13.43
CA VAL A 60 -5.80 -25.84 -14.52
C VAL A 60 -5.27 -25.34 -15.86
N LEU A 61 -5.02 -24.03 -16.02
CA LEU A 61 -4.53 -23.47 -17.28
C LEU A 61 -3.17 -24.06 -17.72
N PRO A 62 -2.10 -24.07 -16.90
CA PRO A 62 -0.85 -24.77 -17.23
C PRO A 62 -1.04 -26.23 -17.61
N LEU A 63 -1.89 -26.97 -16.88
CA LEU A 63 -2.19 -28.38 -17.15
C LEU A 63 -2.92 -28.56 -18.48
N VAL A 64 -3.85 -27.67 -18.81
CA VAL A 64 -4.55 -27.68 -20.08
C VAL A 64 -3.61 -27.33 -21.22
N VAL A 65 -2.70 -26.36 -21.05
CA VAL A 65 -1.68 -26.03 -22.08
C VAL A 65 -0.78 -27.24 -22.33
N GLN A 66 -0.32 -27.95 -21.29
CA GLN A 66 0.45 -29.18 -21.46
C GLN A 66 -0.32 -30.22 -22.29
N ASN A 67 -1.57 -30.53 -21.92
CA ASN A 67 -2.40 -31.48 -22.65
C ASN A 67 -2.74 -31.00 -24.07
N LEU A 68 -2.91 -29.69 -24.28
CA LEU A 68 -3.25 -29.11 -25.59
C LEU A 68 -2.07 -29.24 -26.55
N VAL A 69 -0.83 -29.04 -26.08
CA VAL A 69 0.38 -29.31 -26.85
C VAL A 69 0.42 -30.79 -27.27
N ASP A 70 0.14 -31.72 -26.35
CA ASP A 70 0.14 -33.15 -26.65
C ASP A 70 -0.98 -33.54 -27.64
N ILE A 71 -2.20 -33.05 -27.47
CA ILE A 71 -3.36 -33.37 -28.33
C ILE A 71 -3.23 -32.78 -29.74
N VAL A 72 -2.75 -31.53 -29.85
CA VAL A 72 -2.60 -30.84 -31.14
C VAL A 72 -1.41 -31.39 -31.93
N LEU A 73 -0.33 -31.80 -31.26
CA LEU A 73 0.87 -32.33 -31.92
C LEU A 73 0.80 -33.83 -32.23
N VAL A 74 0.11 -34.64 -31.40
CA VAL A 74 0.12 -36.11 -31.52
C VAL A 74 -1.16 -36.66 -32.17
N ASP A 75 -2.34 -36.25 -31.71
CA ASP A 75 -3.59 -36.99 -31.98
C ASP A 75 -4.49 -36.35 -33.07
N LYS A 76 -4.29 -35.05 -33.36
CA LYS A 76 -5.01 -34.27 -34.41
C LYS A 76 -6.55 -34.40 -34.41
N SER A 77 -7.16 -34.78 -33.27
CA SER A 77 -8.60 -35.00 -33.17
C SER A 77 -9.34 -33.72 -32.77
N MET A 78 -10.18 -33.20 -33.67
CA MET A 78 -10.98 -31.97 -33.44
C MET A 78 -12.01 -32.14 -32.31
N ASP A 79 -12.54 -33.35 -32.09
CA ASP A 79 -13.50 -33.62 -31.01
C ASP A 79 -12.86 -33.46 -29.62
N THR A 80 -11.63 -33.97 -29.44
CA THR A 80 -10.86 -33.84 -28.20
C THR A 80 -10.53 -32.39 -27.90
N LEU A 81 -10.18 -31.62 -28.94
CA LEU A 81 -9.93 -30.18 -28.81
C LEU A 81 -11.20 -29.42 -28.37
N ASN A 82 -12.35 -29.73 -28.98
CA ASN A 82 -13.62 -29.09 -28.62
C ASN A 82 -14.06 -29.44 -27.18
N ARG A 83 -13.91 -30.70 -26.76
CA ARG A 83 -14.18 -31.11 -25.36
C ARG A 83 -13.27 -30.38 -24.38
N LEU A 84 -11.98 -30.27 -24.68
CA LEU A 84 -11.02 -29.56 -23.85
C LEU A 84 -11.37 -28.07 -23.72
N ALA A 85 -11.79 -27.44 -24.81
CA ALA A 85 -12.25 -26.04 -24.82
C ALA A 85 -13.50 -25.85 -23.95
N VAL A 86 -14.48 -26.75 -24.02
CA VAL A 86 -15.69 -26.70 -23.18
C VAL A 86 -15.34 -26.91 -21.70
N VAL A 87 -14.47 -27.85 -21.37
CA VAL A 87 -13.99 -28.06 -19.99
C VAL A 87 -13.28 -26.82 -19.46
N LEU A 88 -12.40 -26.21 -20.27
CA LEU A 88 -11.71 -24.97 -19.90
C LEU A 88 -12.69 -23.82 -19.65
N LEU A 89 -13.71 -23.67 -20.51
CA LEU A 89 -14.75 -22.67 -20.34
C LEU A 89 -15.49 -22.85 -19.01
N ILE A 90 -15.90 -24.07 -18.68
CA ILE A 90 -16.56 -24.39 -17.40
C ILE A 90 -15.63 -24.06 -16.23
N VAL A 91 -14.36 -24.45 -16.30
CA VAL A 91 -13.36 -24.16 -15.28
C VAL A 91 -13.22 -22.66 -15.06
N PHE A 92 -13.15 -21.85 -16.13
CA PHE A 92 -13.07 -20.39 -15.99
C PHE A 92 -14.33 -19.77 -15.39
N ILE A 93 -15.51 -20.26 -15.75
CA ILE A 93 -16.77 -19.78 -15.18
C ILE A 93 -16.80 -20.10 -13.67
N VAL A 94 -16.49 -21.33 -13.30
CA VAL A 94 -16.44 -21.75 -11.89
C VAL A 94 -15.37 -20.97 -11.13
N GLN A 95 -14.19 -20.79 -11.73
CA GLN A 95 -13.12 -19.98 -11.16
C GLN A 95 -13.59 -18.54 -10.92
N ALA A 96 -14.28 -17.92 -11.90
CA ALA A 96 -14.80 -16.57 -11.80
C ALA A 96 -15.83 -16.43 -10.68
N ILE A 97 -16.71 -17.42 -10.49
CA ILE A 97 -17.68 -17.47 -9.39
C ILE A 97 -16.96 -17.49 -8.04
N PHE A 98 -16.01 -18.42 -7.83
CA PHE A 98 -15.23 -18.45 -6.59
C PHE A 98 -14.42 -17.16 -6.39
N SER A 99 -13.88 -16.61 -7.48
CA SER A 99 -13.17 -15.35 -7.49
C SER A 99 -14.04 -14.19 -7.01
N PHE A 100 -15.29 -14.16 -7.47
CA PHE A 100 -16.29 -13.19 -7.06
C PHE A 100 -16.68 -13.37 -5.59
N ILE A 101 -16.97 -14.59 -5.16
CA ILE A 101 -17.39 -14.90 -3.78
C ILE A 101 -16.31 -14.47 -2.77
N HIS A 102 -15.04 -14.80 -2.99
CA HIS A 102 -14.00 -14.41 -2.03
C HIS A 102 -13.82 -12.89 -1.99
N ARG A 103 -13.88 -12.20 -3.14
CA ARG A 103 -13.77 -10.74 -3.21
C ARG A 103 -14.93 -10.09 -2.48
N LEU A 104 -16.16 -10.49 -2.77
CA LEU A 104 -17.35 -9.92 -2.14
C LEU A 104 -17.36 -10.17 -0.64
N SER A 105 -17.11 -11.40 -0.20
CA SER A 105 -17.08 -11.78 1.22
C SER A 105 -16.03 -10.97 1.98
N LEU A 106 -14.85 -10.79 1.39
CA LEU A 106 -13.77 -10.05 2.02
C LEU A 106 -14.05 -8.53 2.07
N SER A 107 -14.64 -7.97 1.01
CA SER A 107 -15.10 -6.57 1.01
C SER A 107 -16.20 -6.34 2.04
N PHE A 108 -17.14 -7.28 2.18
CA PHE A 108 -18.19 -7.22 3.18
C PHE A 108 -17.62 -7.15 4.60
N VAL A 109 -16.66 -8.03 4.93
CA VAL A 109 -15.95 -8.04 6.23
C VAL A 109 -15.28 -6.69 6.49
N GLY A 110 -14.57 -6.16 5.50
CA GLY A 110 -13.88 -4.88 5.62
C GLY A 110 -14.82 -3.69 5.84
N GLU A 111 -15.89 -3.59 5.04
CA GLU A 111 -16.84 -2.48 5.14
C GLU A 111 -17.67 -2.55 6.43
N ARG A 112 -18.01 -3.75 6.89
CA ARG A 112 -18.67 -3.94 8.18
C ARG A 112 -17.79 -3.55 9.36
N ALA A 113 -16.52 -3.94 9.35
CA ALA A 113 -15.57 -3.51 10.39
C ALA A 113 -15.46 -1.98 10.48
N VAL A 114 -15.46 -1.28 9.34
CA VAL A 114 -15.45 0.19 9.29
C VAL A 114 -16.74 0.79 9.80
N ALA A 115 -17.89 0.23 9.43
CA ALA A 115 -19.18 0.67 9.92
C ALA A 115 -19.24 0.60 11.45
N ASP A 116 -18.73 -0.47 12.05
CA ASP A 116 -18.67 -0.63 13.50
C ASP A 116 -17.77 0.41 14.17
N ILE A 117 -16.61 0.72 13.57
CA ILE A 117 -15.71 1.78 14.04
C ILE A 117 -16.44 3.13 14.02
N ARG A 118 -17.13 3.46 12.91
CA ARG A 118 -17.90 4.71 12.78
C ARG A 118 -19.00 4.81 13.83
N ILE A 119 -19.75 3.74 14.04
CA ILE A 119 -20.84 3.68 15.03
C ILE A 119 -20.26 3.85 16.44
N GLN A 120 -19.16 3.18 16.77
CA GLN A 120 -18.55 3.27 18.09
C GLN A 120 -17.99 4.68 18.36
N LEU A 121 -17.33 5.29 17.37
CA LEU A 121 -16.77 6.62 17.51
C LEU A 121 -17.86 7.68 17.66
N TYR A 122 -18.91 7.58 16.84
CA TYR A 122 -20.09 8.45 16.96
C TYR A 122 -20.79 8.28 18.32
N SER A 123 -20.97 7.03 18.77
CA SER A 123 -21.55 6.73 20.09
C SER A 123 -20.71 7.30 21.24
N HIS A 124 -19.38 7.29 21.11
CA HIS A 124 -18.48 7.89 22.08
C HIS A 124 -18.61 9.41 22.11
N LEU A 125 -18.67 10.07 20.95
CA LEU A 125 -18.90 11.52 20.86
C LEU A 125 -20.16 11.93 21.61
N GLN A 126 -21.27 11.21 21.42
CA GLN A 126 -22.55 11.52 22.09
C GLN A 126 -22.50 11.41 23.63
N ARG A 127 -21.50 10.72 24.20
CA ARG A 127 -21.33 10.58 25.65
C ARG A 127 -20.33 11.58 26.26
N LEU A 128 -19.67 12.41 25.44
CA LEU A 128 -18.70 13.38 25.93
C LEU A 128 -19.38 14.56 26.62
N SER A 129 -18.71 15.10 27.64
CA SER A 129 -19.20 16.26 28.41
C SER A 129 -19.33 17.52 27.53
N LEU A 130 -20.24 18.43 27.88
CA LEU A 130 -20.34 19.74 27.22
C LEU A 130 -19.02 20.52 27.18
N LYS A 131 -18.17 20.38 28.22
CA LYS A 131 -16.84 21.01 28.25
C LYS A 131 -15.97 20.62 27.05
N PHE A 132 -16.04 19.37 26.61
CA PHE A 132 -15.30 18.90 25.43
C PHE A 132 -15.68 19.67 24.16
N TYR A 133 -16.96 20.02 24.04
CA TYR A 133 -17.52 20.75 22.91
C TYR A 133 -17.33 22.27 23.02
N ALA A 134 -17.26 22.81 24.24
CA ALA A 134 -16.94 24.22 24.45
C ALA A 134 -15.49 24.55 24.08
N ASP A 135 -14.56 23.61 24.31
CA ASP A 135 -13.12 23.80 24.07
C ASP A 135 -12.70 23.50 22.61
N ARG A 136 -13.61 23.05 21.72
CA ARG A 136 -13.28 22.62 20.35
C ARG A 136 -14.24 23.15 19.32
N ARG A 137 -13.73 23.51 18.14
CA ARG A 137 -14.56 23.93 17.01
C ARG A 137 -15.32 22.72 16.45
N THR A 138 -16.62 22.88 16.19
CA THR A 138 -17.46 21.83 15.58
C THR A 138 -16.86 21.28 14.29
N GLY A 139 -16.26 22.13 13.46
CA GLY A 139 -15.58 21.73 12.22
C GLY A 139 -14.36 20.81 12.45
N GLU A 140 -13.66 20.94 13.57
CA GLU A 140 -12.55 20.04 13.92
C GLU A 140 -13.09 18.65 14.29
N ILE A 141 -14.20 18.58 15.04
CA ILE A 141 -14.84 17.33 15.45
C ILE A 141 -15.38 16.58 14.22
N VAL A 142 -16.05 17.31 13.31
CA VAL A 142 -16.55 16.75 12.05
C VAL A 142 -15.39 16.28 11.18
N SER A 143 -14.34 17.08 11.01
CA SER A 143 -13.16 16.69 10.22
C SER A 143 -12.48 15.43 10.76
N ARG A 144 -12.30 15.30 12.09
CA ARG A 144 -11.74 14.08 12.70
C ARG A 144 -12.67 12.88 12.50
N LEU A 145 -13.99 13.05 12.63
CA LEU A 145 -14.96 11.98 12.42
C LEU A 145 -15.04 11.52 10.95
N THR A 146 -14.88 12.43 9.99
CA THR A 146 -15.01 12.08 8.56
C THR A 146 -13.65 11.74 7.95
N ASN A 147 -12.65 12.61 8.07
CA ASN A 147 -11.37 12.46 7.40
C ASN A 147 -10.47 11.43 8.11
N ASP A 148 -10.27 11.53 9.43
CA ASP A 148 -9.38 10.59 10.12
C ASP A 148 -9.96 9.17 10.13
N VAL A 149 -11.29 9.03 10.24
CA VAL A 149 -11.95 7.72 10.13
C VAL A 149 -11.88 7.17 8.70
N THR A 150 -11.91 8.01 7.67
CA THR A 150 -11.73 7.58 6.28
C THR A 150 -10.28 7.15 6.03
N LEU A 151 -9.30 7.82 6.62
CA LEU A 151 -7.89 7.38 6.60
C LEU A 151 -7.72 6.03 7.31
N LEU A 152 -8.37 5.85 8.47
CA LEU A 152 -8.41 4.56 9.16
C LEU A 152 -9.14 3.47 8.34
N GLN A 153 -10.23 3.82 7.65
CA GLN A 153 -10.90 2.92 6.71
C GLN A 153 -9.96 2.48 5.60
N GLY A 154 -9.21 3.40 4.99
CA GLY A 154 -8.21 3.05 3.97
C GLY A 154 -7.19 2.04 4.49
N ALA A 155 -6.65 2.26 5.70
CA ALA A 155 -5.70 1.35 6.31
C ALA A 155 -6.28 -0.03 6.65
N VAL A 156 -7.55 -0.12 7.08
CA VAL A 156 -8.21 -1.38 7.46
C VAL A 156 -8.70 -2.16 6.24
N THR A 157 -9.37 -1.47 5.31
CA THR A 157 -10.13 -2.10 4.23
C THR A 157 -9.33 -2.23 2.94
N ASN A 158 -8.44 -1.27 2.65
CA ASN A 158 -7.59 -1.37 1.46
C ASN A 158 -6.27 -2.05 1.80
N ASP A 159 -5.58 -1.63 2.86
CA ASP A 159 -4.23 -2.14 3.12
C ASP A 159 -4.24 -3.47 3.88
N LEU A 160 -4.85 -3.52 5.08
CA LEU A 160 -4.86 -4.75 5.90
C LEU A 160 -5.59 -5.91 5.20
N VAL A 161 -6.77 -5.65 4.64
CA VAL A 161 -7.53 -6.67 3.92
C VAL A 161 -6.80 -7.12 2.65
N ALA A 162 -6.15 -6.22 1.90
CA ALA A 162 -5.32 -6.64 0.76
C ALA A 162 -4.10 -7.46 1.20
N LEU A 163 -3.45 -7.09 2.30
CA LEU A 163 -2.34 -7.87 2.87
C LEU A 163 -2.79 -9.27 3.29
N LEU A 164 -3.94 -9.39 3.97
CA LEU A 164 -4.53 -10.68 4.31
C LEU A 164 -4.84 -11.49 3.04
N ARG A 165 -5.42 -10.86 2.02
CA ARG A 165 -5.68 -11.51 0.72
C ARG A 165 -4.39 -12.03 0.11
N GLN A 166 -3.36 -11.19 0.01
CA GLN A 166 -2.06 -11.55 -0.57
C GLN A 166 -1.39 -12.67 0.21
N ALA A 167 -1.46 -12.65 1.54
CA ALA A 167 -0.94 -13.71 2.38
C ALA A 167 -1.67 -15.04 2.16
N VAL A 168 -3.02 -15.03 2.13
CA VAL A 168 -3.80 -16.25 1.87
C VAL A 168 -3.56 -16.75 0.44
N THR A 169 -3.49 -15.88 -0.55
CA THR A 169 -3.16 -16.25 -1.93
C THR A 169 -1.78 -16.87 -2.01
N LEU A 170 -0.76 -16.26 -1.39
CA LEU A 170 0.61 -16.75 -1.39
C LEU A 170 0.70 -18.13 -0.74
N VAL A 171 0.14 -18.29 0.47
CA VAL A 171 0.16 -19.56 1.20
C VAL A 171 -0.63 -20.62 0.46
N GLY A 172 -1.83 -20.28 -0.03
CA GLY A 172 -2.68 -21.20 -0.79
C GLY A 172 -2.01 -21.69 -2.07
N ALA A 173 -1.42 -20.78 -2.84
CA ALA A 173 -0.67 -21.12 -4.05
C ALA A 173 0.58 -21.96 -3.73
N ALA A 174 1.34 -21.59 -2.70
CA ALA A 174 2.54 -22.33 -2.29
C ALA A 174 2.21 -23.76 -1.86
N VAL A 175 1.19 -23.95 -1.00
CA VAL A 175 0.73 -25.28 -0.58
C VAL A 175 0.29 -26.10 -1.79
N PHE A 176 -0.50 -25.51 -2.69
CA PHE A 176 -0.98 -26.20 -3.87
C PHE A 176 0.17 -26.63 -4.79
N LEU A 177 1.12 -25.74 -5.10
CA LEU A 177 2.30 -26.06 -5.93
C LEU A 177 3.16 -27.16 -5.28
N PHE A 178 3.33 -27.10 -3.97
CA PHE A 178 4.11 -28.09 -3.23
C PHE A 178 3.48 -29.49 -3.29
N VAL A 179 2.15 -29.58 -3.28
CA VAL A 179 1.41 -30.84 -3.48
C VAL A 179 1.54 -31.35 -4.92
N LEU A 180 1.61 -30.45 -5.91
CA LEU A 180 1.75 -30.82 -7.32
C LEU A 180 3.15 -31.36 -7.65
N ASP A 181 4.19 -30.59 -7.37
CA ASP A 181 5.60 -30.99 -7.52
C ASP A 181 6.47 -30.21 -6.54
N TRP A 182 6.85 -30.86 -5.44
CA TRP A 182 7.67 -30.25 -4.40
C TRP A 182 9.10 -29.91 -4.87
N ARG A 183 9.65 -30.61 -5.87
CA ARG A 183 11.02 -30.37 -6.37
C ARG A 183 11.07 -29.10 -7.19
N LEU A 184 10.17 -28.95 -8.16
CA LEU A 184 10.06 -27.71 -8.97
C LEU A 184 9.67 -26.52 -8.09
N THR A 185 8.77 -26.74 -7.13
CA THR A 185 8.36 -25.71 -6.18
C THR A 185 9.53 -25.21 -5.34
N LEU A 186 10.43 -26.09 -4.87
CA LEU A 186 11.63 -25.67 -4.13
C LEU A 186 12.59 -24.85 -4.98
N VAL A 187 12.76 -25.19 -6.26
CA VAL A 187 13.60 -24.40 -7.18
C VAL A 187 13.05 -22.99 -7.36
N ILE A 188 11.72 -22.86 -7.55
CA ILE A 188 11.05 -21.55 -7.65
C ILE A 188 11.17 -20.78 -6.33
N LEU A 189 10.92 -21.44 -5.19
CA LEU A 189 11.04 -20.82 -3.87
C LEU A 189 12.47 -20.36 -3.57
N ALA A 190 13.50 -21.06 -4.04
CA ALA A 190 14.89 -20.64 -3.89
C ALA A 190 15.21 -19.35 -4.67
N GLY A 191 14.49 -19.07 -5.76
CA GLY A 191 14.58 -17.79 -6.48
C GLY A 191 14.03 -16.61 -5.69
N ILE A 192 13.04 -16.82 -4.82
CA ILE A 192 12.38 -15.76 -4.05
C ILE A 192 13.37 -15.00 -3.14
N PRO A 193 14.21 -15.66 -2.30
CA PRO A 193 15.24 -14.98 -1.51
C PRO A 193 16.20 -14.13 -2.34
N VAL A 194 16.63 -14.64 -3.50
CA VAL A 194 17.57 -13.92 -4.39
C VAL A 194 16.94 -12.65 -4.93
N MET A 195 15.70 -12.74 -5.45
CA MET A 195 14.96 -11.55 -5.89
C MET A 195 14.67 -10.59 -4.74
N SER A 196 14.30 -11.13 -3.57
CA SER A 196 14.00 -10.33 -2.37
C SER A 196 15.22 -9.55 -1.89
N LEU A 197 16.41 -10.15 -1.92
CA LEU A 197 17.65 -9.49 -1.51
C LEU A 197 17.96 -8.28 -2.42
N THR A 198 17.84 -8.48 -3.73
CA THR A 198 18.03 -7.42 -4.74
C THR A 198 16.99 -6.31 -4.56
N MET A 199 15.72 -6.67 -4.36
CA MET A 199 14.64 -5.70 -4.10
C MET A 199 14.87 -4.91 -2.81
N VAL A 200 15.33 -5.54 -1.73
CA VAL A 200 15.63 -4.84 -0.48
C VAL A 200 16.79 -3.86 -0.67
N GLY A 201 17.84 -4.25 -1.41
CA GLY A 201 18.95 -3.37 -1.76
C GLY A 201 18.51 -2.13 -2.52
N LEU A 202 17.83 -2.33 -3.65
CA LEU A 202 17.31 -1.24 -4.48
C LEU A 202 16.25 -0.40 -3.74
N GLY A 203 15.38 -1.04 -2.98
CA GLY A 203 14.35 -0.36 -2.18
C GLY A 203 14.95 0.58 -1.13
N ARG A 204 16.08 0.20 -0.50
CA ARG A 204 16.82 1.09 0.42
C ARG A 204 17.40 2.31 -0.31
N GLN A 205 17.93 2.12 -1.51
CA GLN A 205 18.45 3.22 -2.34
C GLN A 205 17.33 4.17 -2.79
N ILE A 206 16.20 3.62 -3.26
CA ILE A 206 15.01 4.40 -3.64
C ILE A 206 14.49 5.19 -2.44
N ARG A 207 14.42 4.58 -1.27
CA ARG A 207 13.98 5.26 -0.04
C ARG A 207 14.89 6.44 0.31
N THR A 208 16.20 6.25 0.20
CA THR A 208 17.19 7.30 0.46
C THR A 208 17.08 8.43 -0.57
N ALA A 209 16.97 8.10 -1.86
CA ALA A 209 16.79 9.09 -2.93
C ALA A 209 15.44 9.82 -2.82
N SER A 210 14.38 9.13 -2.39
CA SER A 210 13.06 9.73 -2.17
C SER A 210 13.10 10.76 -1.04
N LYS A 211 13.86 10.47 0.02
CA LYS A 211 14.07 11.43 1.10
C LYS A 211 14.82 12.67 0.61
N ALA A 212 15.89 12.51 -0.17
CA ALA A 212 16.60 13.64 -0.76
C ALA A 212 15.69 14.55 -1.63
N VAL A 213 14.73 13.96 -2.36
CA VAL A 213 13.71 14.73 -3.10
C VAL A 213 12.80 15.51 -2.15
N GLN A 214 12.35 14.89 -1.05
CA GLN A 214 11.49 15.53 -0.06
C GLN A 214 12.22 16.67 0.66
N ASP A 215 13.48 16.48 1.03
CA ASP A 215 14.29 17.50 1.69
C ASP A 215 14.51 18.72 0.76
N ALA A 216 14.84 18.48 -0.52
CA ALA A 216 14.98 19.57 -1.52
C ALA A 216 13.65 20.31 -1.78
N LEU A 217 12.53 19.58 -1.82
CA LEU A 217 11.21 20.18 -1.99
C LEU A 217 10.79 21.02 -0.78
N ALA A 218 11.09 20.55 0.43
CA ALA A 218 10.82 21.30 1.66
C ALA A 218 11.58 22.63 1.67
N GLU A 219 12.82 22.61 1.19
CA GLU A 219 13.62 23.82 1.09
C GLU A 219 13.12 24.81 0.02
N ALA A 220 12.62 24.31 -1.11
CA ALA A 220 11.90 25.14 -2.07
C ALA A 220 10.62 25.75 -1.47
N ALA A 221 9.90 24.99 -0.63
CA ALA A 221 8.72 25.49 0.07
C ALA A 221 9.07 26.55 1.12
N ASN A 222 10.19 26.40 1.84
CA ASN A 222 10.69 27.42 2.77
C ASN A 222 10.92 28.77 2.08
N VAL A 223 11.48 28.77 0.86
CA VAL A 223 11.64 30.01 0.06
C VAL A 223 10.30 30.67 -0.23
N VAL A 224 9.29 29.89 -0.60
CA VAL A 224 7.94 30.42 -0.86
C VAL A 224 7.31 30.96 0.42
N GLU A 225 7.45 30.26 1.54
CA GLU A 225 6.92 30.69 2.84
C GLU A 225 7.57 32.01 3.30
N GLU A 226 8.91 32.10 3.25
CA GLU A 226 9.66 33.32 3.60
C GLU A 226 9.28 34.49 2.69
N THR A 227 9.27 34.28 1.38
CA THR A 227 8.98 35.33 0.39
C THR A 227 7.52 35.79 0.44
N THR A 228 6.58 34.88 0.72
CA THR A 228 5.16 35.24 0.86
C THR A 228 4.90 35.99 2.16
N ALA A 229 5.49 35.55 3.27
CA ALA A 229 5.41 36.26 4.54
C ALA A 229 6.06 37.65 4.46
N GLY A 230 7.18 37.76 3.74
CA GLY A 230 7.97 38.97 3.53
C GLY A 230 7.63 39.77 2.26
N ILE A 231 6.48 39.53 1.61
CA ILE A 231 6.22 40.03 0.24
C ILE A 231 6.35 41.54 0.09
N ARG A 232 6.00 42.31 1.13
CA ARG A 232 6.16 43.77 1.17
C ARG A 232 7.62 44.20 1.05
N ILE A 233 8.54 43.48 1.69
CA ILE A 233 9.99 43.75 1.64
C ILE A 233 10.48 43.51 0.21
N VAL A 234 10.14 42.35 -0.37
CA VAL A 234 10.55 41.99 -1.74
C VAL A 234 10.09 43.05 -2.76
N LYS A 235 8.83 43.50 -2.65
CA LYS A 235 8.29 44.56 -3.51
C LYS A 235 8.92 45.93 -3.27
N SER A 236 9.18 46.31 -2.02
CA SER A 236 9.79 47.61 -1.70
C SER A 236 11.22 47.76 -2.21
N PHE A 237 11.95 46.64 -2.33
CA PHE A 237 13.33 46.61 -2.83
C PHE A 237 13.44 46.14 -4.29
N ALA A 238 12.33 45.93 -5.00
CA ALA A 238 12.29 45.42 -6.37
C ALA A 238 13.13 44.13 -6.58
N ARG A 239 13.05 43.19 -5.63
CA ARG A 239 13.86 41.96 -5.57
C ARG A 239 13.19 40.73 -6.19
N GLU A 240 12.12 40.89 -6.98
CA GLU A 240 11.36 39.75 -7.52
C GLU A 240 12.22 38.82 -8.37
N ALA A 241 13.06 39.36 -9.26
CA ALA A 241 13.94 38.54 -10.10
C ALA A 241 14.95 37.73 -9.27
N TYR A 242 15.41 38.29 -8.15
CA TYR A 242 16.30 37.59 -7.22
C TYR A 242 15.59 36.41 -6.55
N GLU A 243 14.37 36.62 -6.04
CA GLU A 243 13.58 35.54 -5.42
C GLU A 243 13.17 34.45 -6.42
N ILE A 244 12.86 34.83 -7.66
CA ILE A 244 12.62 33.87 -8.76
C ILE A 244 13.88 33.04 -9.02
N GLY A 245 15.06 33.65 -9.03
CA GLY A 245 16.33 32.94 -9.17
C GLY A 245 16.57 31.95 -8.03
N ARG A 246 16.39 32.40 -6.78
CA ARG A 246 16.52 31.58 -5.58
C ARG A 246 15.57 30.38 -5.58
N PHE A 247 14.29 30.58 -5.95
CA PHE A 247 13.33 29.50 -6.08
C PHE A 247 13.70 28.53 -7.21
N THR A 248 14.14 29.07 -8.35
CA THR A 248 14.57 28.27 -9.52
C THR A 248 15.72 27.32 -9.15
N GLU A 249 16.72 27.81 -8.41
CA GLU A 249 17.83 27.00 -7.91
C GLU A 249 17.34 25.80 -7.06
N ARG A 250 16.46 26.04 -6.07
CA ARG A 250 15.92 24.96 -5.22
C ARG A 250 15.05 23.96 -6.00
N VAL A 251 14.31 24.44 -7.01
CA VAL A 251 13.54 23.56 -7.91
C VAL A 251 14.47 22.73 -8.79
N THR A 252 15.59 23.28 -9.28
CA THR A 252 16.60 22.52 -10.04
C THR A 252 17.27 21.45 -9.17
N GLU A 253 17.54 21.72 -7.89
CA GLU A 253 18.01 20.69 -6.94
C GLU A 253 16.99 19.57 -6.76
N THR A 254 15.71 19.93 -6.59
CA THR A 254 14.60 18.98 -6.49
C THR A 254 14.51 18.11 -7.74
N PHE A 255 14.63 18.71 -8.94
CA PHE A 255 14.65 17.99 -10.21
C PHE A 255 15.83 17.02 -10.28
N THR A 256 17.03 17.45 -9.88
CA THR A 256 18.24 16.60 -9.90
C THR A 256 18.10 15.42 -8.94
N ALA A 257 17.60 15.64 -7.73
CA ALA A 257 17.31 14.58 -6.77
C ALA A 257 16.24 13.61 -7.32
N ALA A 258 15.19 14.16 -7.96
CA ALA A 258 14.12 13.36 -8.56
C ALA A 258 14.64 12.50 -9.71
N MET A 259 15.56 13.03 -10.52
CA MET A 259 16.18 12.28 -11.61
C MET A 259 17.11 11.18 -11.10
N ARG A 260 17.84 11.41 -10.00
CA ARG A 260 18.61 10.34 -9.33
C ARG A 260 17.70 9.22 -8.85
N ARG A 261 16.57 9.56 -8.21
CA ARG A 261 15.55 8.58 -7.80
C ARG A 261 15.00 7.82 -9.00
N ALA A 262 14.65 8.53 -10.08
CA ALA A 262 14.10 7.94 -11.29
C ALA A 262 15.08 6.96 -11.96
N LYS A 263 16.37 7.29 -12.01
CA LYS A 263 17.41 6.38 -12.52
C LYS A 263 17.47 5.08 -11.72
N ILE A 264 17.42 5.15 -10.40
CA ILE A 264 17.41 3.95 -9.54
C ILE A 264 16.12 3.15 -9.77
N SER A 265 14.96 3.83 -9.88
CA SER A 265 13.69 3.17 -10.17
C SER A 265 13.65 2.52 -11.56
N ALA A 266 14.31 3.10 -12.56
CA ALA A 266 14.34 2.56 -13.93
C ALA A 266 15.05 1.20 -14.01
N VAL A 267 16.01 0.94 -13.11
CA VAL A 267 16.70 -0.36 -12.99
C VAL A 267 15.74 -1.46 -12.52
N LEU A 268 14.62 -1.14 -11.85
CA LEU A 268 13.66 -2.16 -11.40
C LEU A 268 12.93 -2.83 -12.56
N GLY A 269 12.63 -2.11 -13.64
CA GLY A 269 11.86 -2.64 -14.77
C GLY A 269 12.48 -3.91 -15.36
N PRO A 270 13.75 -3.87 -15.81
CA PRO A 270 14.45 -5.04 -16.36
C PRO A 270 14.73 -6.18 -15.37
N ILE A 271 14.57 -5.95 -14.06
CA ILE A 271 14.78 -6.98 -13.02
C ILE A 271 13.45 -7.71 -12.72
N ILE A 272 12.32 -7.06 -12.98
CA ILE A 272 10.97 -7.56 -12.66
C ILE A 272 10.27 -8.15 -13.88
N GLY A 273 10.47 -7.56 -15.06
CA GLY A 273 9.88 -8.00 -16.34
C GLY A 273 10.80 -8.91 -17.12
#